data_AF-A0AA41Z8I9-F1
#
_entry.id   AF-A0AA41Z8I9-F1
#
_cell.length_a   1.000
_cell.length_b   1.000
_cell.length_c   1.000
_cell.angle_alpha   90.00
_cell.angle_beta   90.00
_cell.angle_gamma   90.00
#
_symmetry.space_group_name_H-M   'P 1'
#
loop_
_entity.id
_entity.type
_entity.pdbx_description
1 polymer ?
#
loop_
_entity_poly.entity_id
_entity_poly.type
_entity_poly.pdbx_seq_one_letter_code
_entity_poly.pdbx_strand_id
1 'polypeptide(L)'
;MRNLKRRGLLFTAIASGALLVSGCATETTYRPATGKGFYRTGYSERQVEADRWLVTFAGNTVTDRDTVERYLLFRAAQLTLQNGYDYFVMVDRSTDRQAQTYSTPGPGWGGGWGGGWGPSWRYYGRGFGWRAWDPWWGDPFWGNNIDVRTVDRYEASAEIVMRKGTPAKDEVRAFNARDVSDRIGPTVVMPKS
;
A
#
# COMPACT_ATOMS: atom_id res chain seq x y z
N MET A 1 1.72 -78.79 -14.07
CA MET A 1 2.05 -78.31 -15.44
C MET A 1 1.00 -77.32 -15.92
N ARG A 2 1.37 -76.02 -16.04
CA ARG A 2 0.78 -74.94 -16.89
C ARG A 2 1.18 -73.58 -16.27
N ASN A 3 2.37 -73.08 -16.60
CA ASN A 3 2.70 -72.19 -17.74
C ASN A 3 2.73 -70.71 -17.32
N LEU A 4 3.89 -70.31 -16.83
CA LEU A 4 4.35 -68.93 -16.70
C LEU A 4 4.56 -68.36 -18.11
N LYS A 5 3.72 -67.43 -18.57
CA LYS A 5 3.97 -66.66 -19.81
C LYS A 5 4.02 -65.17 -19.51
N ARG A 6 5.26 -64.66 -19.51
CA ARG A 6 5.59 -63.24 -19.67
C ARG A 6 5.00 -62.73 -20.99
N ARG A 7 4.17 -61.69 -20.92
CA ARG A 7 3.90 -60.69 -21.96
C ARG A 7 3.80 -59.38 -21.18
N GLY A 8 4.80 -58.50 -21.23
CA GLY A 8 5.19 -57.76 -22.42
C GLY A 8 4.55 -56.39 -22.30
N LEU A 9 5.41 -55.37 -22.12
CA LEU A 9 5.14 -53.96 -21.89
C LEU A 9 3.88 -53.41 -22.59
N LEU A 10 3.20 -52.47 -21.94
CA LEU A 10 3.00 -51.08 -22.40
C LEU A 10 2.09 -50.35 -21.40
N PHE A 11 2.61 -50.08 -20.19
CA PHE A 11 2.07 -49.03 -19.32
C PHE A 11 2.89 -47.75 -19.53
N THR A 12 2.81 -47.17 -20.73
CA THR A 12 3.20 -45.78 -20.96
C THR A 12 1.97 -44.91 -20.79
N ALA A 13 1.45 -44.87 -19.55
CA ALA A 13 0.54 -43.81 -19.15
C ALA A 13 1.39 -42.58 -18.85
N ILE A 14 1.22 -41.59 -19.71
CA ILE A 14 1.80 -40.26 -19.70
C ILE A 14 1.80 -39.71 -18.26
N ALA A 15 2.96 -39.68 -17.61
CA ALA A 15 3.17 -38.93 -16.37
C ALA A 15 3.27 -37.45 -16.76
N SER A 16 2.12 -36.85 -17.08
CA SER A 16 1.96 -35.43 -17.32
C SER A 16 2.44 -34.66 -16.10
N GLY A 17 3.44 -33.80 -16.30
CA GLY A 17 4.04 -32.99 -15.27
C GLY A 17 3.01 -32.09 -14.58
N ALA A 18 2.82 -32.31 -13.29
CA ALA A 18 2.26 -31.30 -12.39
C ALA A 18 3.42 -30.56 -11.73
N LEU A 19 4.09 -29.69 -12.50
CA LEU A 19 4.87 -28.60 -11.90
C LEU A 19 3.86 -27.64 -11.29
N LEU A 20 3.47 -27.90 -10.05
CA LEU A 20 2.74 -26.93 -9.23
C LEU A 20 3.71 -25.78 -8.97
N VAL A 21 3.67 -24.76 -9.84
CA VAL A 21 4.27 -23.46 -9.55
C VAL A 21 3.43 -22.85 -8.43
N SER A 22 3.78 -23.16 -7.19
CA SER A 22 3.35 -22.39 -6.03
C SER A 22 4.00 -21.02 -6.14
N GLY A 23 3.36 -20.11 -6.85
CA GLY A 23 3.72 -18.69 -6.79
C GLY A 23 3.39 -18.21 -5.38
N CYS A 24 4.41 -18.07 -4.52
CA CYS A 24 4.23 -17.34 -3.27
C CYS A 24 3.74 -15.94 -3.64
N ALA A 25 2.49 -15.63 -3.26
CA ALA A 25 1.98 -14.27 -3.39
C ALA A 25 2.91 -13.37 -2.57
N THR A 26 3.61 -12.47 -3.25
CA THR A 26 4.55 -11.53 -2.63
C THR A 26 3.88 -10.17 -2.51
N GLU A 27 4.26 -9.41 -1.48
CA GLU A 27 3.84 -8.03 -1.31
C GLU A 27 4.14 -7.20 -2.55
N THR A 28 3.35 -6.14 -2.75
CA THR A 28 3.59 -5.21 -3.85
C THR A 28 4.91 -4.51 -3.62
N THR A 29 5.86 -4.70 -4.53
CA THR A 29 7.13 -3.97 -4.51
C THR A 29 6.93 -2.49 -4.84
N TYR A 30 7.88 -1.66 -4.43
CA TYR A 30 7.86 -0.24 -4.70
C TYR A 30 8.18 0.05 -6.17
N ARG A 31 7.14 0.36 -6.96
CA ARG A 31 7.24 0.59 -8.40
C ARG A 31 6.12 1.47 -8.93
N PRO A 32 6.27 2.08 -10.13
CA PRO A 32 5.18 2.78 -10.78
C PRO A 32 3.92 1.92 -10.90
N ALA A 33 2.76 2.57 -10.83
CA ALA A 33 1.48 1.89 -10.89
C ALA A 33 1.33 1.15 -12.22
N THR A 34 1.05 -0.15 -12.16
CA THR A 34 0.70 -0.98 -13.31
C THR A 34 -0.69 -1.57 -13.14
N GLY A 35 -1.30 -2.00 -14.24
CA GLY A 35 -2.67 -2.52 -14.22
C GLY A 35 -3.72 -1.42 -14.17
N LYS A 36 -4.99 -1.81 -14.11
CA LYS A 36 -6.15 -0.91 -14.10
C LYS A 36 -7.22 -1.41 -13.13
N GLY A 37 -8.06 -0.50 -12.65
CA GLY A 37 -9.16 -0.80 -11.74
C GLY A 37 -8.71 -1.61 -10.53
N PHE A 38 -9.41 -2.71 -10.25
CA PHE A 38 -9.15 -3.57 -9.10
C PHE A 38 -7.73 -4.14 -9.03
N TYR A 39 -7.04 -4.34 -10.16
CA TYR A 39 -5.69 -4.94 -10.20
C TYR A 39 -4.55 -3.92 -10.21
N ARG A 40 -4.86 -2.62 -10.12
CA ARG A 40 -3.88 -1.54 -10.25
C ARG A 40 -2.95 -1.43 -9.04
N THR A 41 -1.71 -1.88 -9.09
CA THR A 41 -0.74 -1.89 -7.97
C THR A 41 0.45 -0.95 -8.19
N GLY A 42 1.00 -0.37 -7.13
CA GLY A 42 2.17 0.51 -7.17
C GLY A 42 1.86 1.97 -6.91
N TYR A 43 2.86 2.84 -7.05
CA TYR A 43 2.72 4.27 -6.81
C TYR A 43 2.26 5.05 -8.05
N SER A 44 1.55 6.14 -7.84
CA SER A 44 1.23 7.11 -8.88
C SER A 44 1.16 8.51 -8.34
N GLU A 45 1.35 9.48 -9.20
CA GLU A 45 1.25 10.90 -8.86
C GLU A 45 0.48 11.67 -9.91
N ARG A 46 -0.15 12.74 -9.45
CA ARG A 46 -0.84 13.71 -10.29
C ARG A 46 -0.57 15.10 -9.76
N GLN A 47 -0.08 15.97 -10.62
CA GLN A 47 0.06 17.39 -10.29
C GLN A 47 -1.35 18.02 -10.24
N VAL A 48 -1.65 18.66 -9.12
CA VAL A 48 -2.92 19.38 -8.90
C VAL A 48 -2.69 20.88 -9.13
N GLU A 49 -1.57 21.41 -8.61
CA GLU A 49 -1.08 22.78 -8.81
C GLU A 49 0.45 22.75 -8.97
N ALA A 50 1.07 23.89 -9.26
CA ALA A 50 2.52 23.97 -9.51
C ALA A 50 3.37 23.33 -8.39
N ASP A 51 2.96 23.52 -7.13
CA ASP A 51 3.60 23.04 -5.90
C ASP A 51 2.78 21.94 -5.19
N ARG A 52 1.64 21.51 -5.75
CA ARG A 52 0.69 20.60 -5.10
C ARG A 52 0.52 19.31 -5.91
N TRP A 53 0.65 18.18 -5.24
CA TRP A 53 0.58 16.86 -5.85
C TRP A 53 -0.33 15.93 -5.07
N LEU A 54 -1.12 15.14 -5.79
CA LEU A 54 -1.80 13.97 -5.25
C LEU A 54 -0.92 12.74 -5.48
N VAL A 55 -0.48 12.11 -4.41
CA VAL A 55 0.30 10.87 -4.43
C VAL A 55 -0.61 9.73 -3.99
N THR A 56 -0.48 8.57 -4.61
CA THR A 56 -1.26 7.38 -4.29
C THR A 56 -0.36 6.15 -4.32
N PHE A 57 -0.58 5.22 -3.40
CA PHE A 57 0.02 3.89 -3.42
C PHE A 57 -1.07 2.83 -3.29
N ALA A 58 -1.05 1.82 -4.16
CA ALA A 58 -2.00 0.72 -4.14
C ALA A 58 -1.28 -0.62 -3.93
N GLY A 59 -1.53 -1.27 -2.79
CA GLY A 59 -1.02 -2.60 -2.46
C GLY A 59 -1.85 -3.72 -3.10
N ASN A 60 -1.36 -4.94 -3.16
CA ASN A 60 -2.11 -6.12 -3.63
C ASN A 60 -2.79 -6.81 -2.42
N THR A 61 -3.32 -8.01 -2.63
CA THR A 61 -4.09 -8.74 -1.60
C THR A 61 -3.27 -9.27 -0.44
N VAL A 62 -1.94 -9.25 -0.56
CA VAL A 62 -1.03 -9.69 0.49
C VAL A 62 -0.16 -8.55 1.00
N THR A 63 -0.38 -7.32 0.52
CA THR A 63 0.36 -6.14 0.99
C THR A 63 -0.35 -5.56 2.20
N ASP A 64 0.35 -5.53 3.32
CA ASP A 64 -0.17 -4.95 4.55
C ASP A 64 -0.37 -3.44 4.44
N ARG A 65 -1.31 -2.93 5.23
CA ARG A 65 -1.62 -1.50 5.33
C ARG A 65 -0.37 -0.68 5.65
N ASP A 66 0.46 -1.15 6.59
CA ASP A 66 1.70 -0.47 6.98
C ASP A 66 2.66 -0.30 5.79
N THR A 67 2.85 -1.36 4.99
CA THR A 67 3.66 -1.30 3.77
C THR A 67 3.11 -0.28 2.78
N VAL A 68 1.78 -0.21 2.59
CA VAL A 68 1.15 0.80 1.71
C VAL A 68 1.40 2.22 2.21
N GLU A 69 1.25 2.47 3.50
CA GLU A 69 1.43 3.79 4.11
C GLU A 69 2.88 4.26 3.98
N ARG A 70 3.80 3.37 4.34
CA ARG A 70 5.24 3.58 4.27
C ARG A 70 5.70 3.90 2.85
N TYR A 71 5.20 3.16 1.86
CA TYR A 71 5.57 3.38 0.46
C TYR A 71 4.95 4.66 -0.10
N LEU A 72 3.76 5.05 0.35
CA LEU A 72 3.17 6.34 0.02
C LEU A 72 4.03 7.49 0.56
N LEU A 73 4.42 7.44 1.84
CA LEU A 73 5.28 8.44 2.46
C LEU A 73 6.62 8.55 1.74
N PHE A 74 7.25 7.41 1.45
CA PHE A 74 8.49 7.37 0.69
C PHE A 74 8.33 7.98 -0.71
N ARG A 75 7.22 7.71 -1.42
CA ARG A 75 6.99 8.31 -2.73
C ARG A 75 6.84 9.82 -2.64
N ALA A 76 6.13 10.34 -1.64
CA ALA A 76 5.98 11.77 -1.43
C ALA A 76 7.35 12.45 -1.25
N ALA A 77 8.24 11.86 -0.45
CA ALA A 77 9.60 12.34 -0.27
C ALA A 77 10.42 12.30 -1.57
N GLN A 78 10.41 11.17 -2.27
CA GLN A 78 11.12 11.04 -3.54
C GLN A 78 10.64 12.04 -4.59
N LEU A 79 9.33 12.24 -4.71
CA LEU A 79 8.74 13.19 -5.64
C LEU A 79 9.14 14.63 -5.30
N THR A 80 9.19 14.96 -4.01
CA THR A 80 9.62 16.28 -3.52
C THR A 80 11.06 16.58 -3.93
N LEU A 81 11.97 15.63 -3.70
CA LEU A 81 13.38 15.75 -4.10
C LEU A 81 13.53 15.82 -5.63
N GLN A 82 12.76 15.01 -6.39
CA GLN A 82 12.75 15.02 -7.86
C GLN A 82 12.34 16.37 -8.44
N ASN A 83 11.44 17.11 -7.77
CA ASN A 83 11.01 18.44 -8.18
C ASN A 83 11.91 19.57 -7.63
N GLY A 84 13.01 19.25 -6.95
CA GLY A 84 13.97 20.25 -6.44
C GLY A 84 13.49 21.01 -5.20
N TYR A 85 12.60 20.41 -4.41
CA TYR A 85 12.14 20.93 -3.13
C TYR A 85 12.81 20.18 -1.96
N ASP A 86 12.75 20.75 -0.76
CA ASP A 86 13.44 20.21 0.43
C ASP A 86 12.49 19.46 1.37
N TYR A 87 11.24 19.89 1.46
CA TYR A 87 10.22 19.28 2.31
C TYR A 87 8.83 19.37 1.68
N PHE A 88 7.91 18.56 2.19
CA PHE A 88 6.51 18.61 1.82
C PHE A 88 5.62 18.69 3.06
N VAL A 89 4.47 19.31 2.91
CA VAL A 89 3.42 19.40 3.93
C VAL A 89 2.23 18.59 3.46
N MET A 90 1.70 17.70 4.31
CA MET A 90 0.45 17.02 3.99
C MET A 90 -0.72 18.01 4.09
N VAL A 91 -1.51 18.10 3.03
CA VAL A 91 -2.72 18.92 2.99
C VAL A 91 -3.94 18.10 3.38
N ASP A 92 -4.71 18.62 4.33
CA ASP A 92 -6.04 18.11 4.63
C ASP A 92 -6.99 18.56 3.51
N ARG A 93 -7.55 17.61 2.74
CA ARG A 93 -8.78 17.94 2.02
C ARG A 93 -9.88 17.91 3.07
N SER A 94 -10.34 19.11 3.43
CA SER A 94 -11.46 19.42 4.33
C SER A 94 -12.82 18.83 3.92
N THR A 95 -12.83 17.75 3.14
CA THR A 95 -13.96 16.85 2.93
C THR A 95 -14.10 15.81 4.04
N ASP A 96 -13.08 15.60 4.88
CA ASP A 96 -13.20 14.91 6.18
C ASP A 96 -13.32 15.94 7.29
N ARG A 97 -14.42 16.70 7.29
CA ARG A 97 -14.79 17.62 8.39
C ARG A 97 -15.22 16.80 9.62
N GLN A 98 -14.35 15.92 10.12
CA GLN A 98 -14.43 15.27 11.43
C GLN A 98 -13.25 14.30 11.75
N ALA A 99 -12.33 13.95 10.83
CA ALA A 99 -11.27 12.97 11.14
C ALA A 99 -10.10 13.48 12.03
N GLN A 100 -10.32 14.53 12.84
CA GLN A 100 -9.35 15.03 13.82
C GLN A 100 -9.36 14.27 15.16
N THR A 101 -10.13 13.20 15.31
CA THR A 101 -10.19 12.45 16.59
C THR A 101 -10.29 10.94 16.38
N TYR A 102 -9.27 10.28 15.82
CA TYR A 102 -8.94 8.91 16.24
C TYR A 102 -7.57 8.45 15.67
N SER A 103 -6.53 8.57 16.49
CA SER A 103 -5.41 7.62 16.42
C SER A 103 -6.01 6.29 16.87
N THR A 104 -6.30 5.38 15.93
CA THR A 104 -6.87 4.08 16.29
C THR A 104 -5.81 3.28 17.06
N PRO A 105 -6.04 2.88 18.32
CA PRO A 105 -5.12 2.01 19.03
C PRO A 105 -5.28 0.59 18.48
N GLY A 106 -4.54 0.27 17.41
CA GLY A 106 -4.29 -1.09 16.97
C GLY A 106 -2.95 -1.58 17.55
N PRO A 107 -2.82 -2.84 17.99
CA PRO A 107 -1.55 -3.42 18.40
C PRO A 107 -0.68 -3.64 17.15
N GLY A 108 -0.04 -2.57 16.70
CA GLY A 108 0.75 -2.52 15.47
C GLY A 108 0.55 -1.19 14.75
N TRP A 109 1.39 -0.21 15.10
CA TRP A 109 1.67 0.98 14.27
C TRP A 109 0.44 1.82 13.83
N GLY A 110 -0.61 1.89 14.65
CA GLY A 110 -1.79 2.76 14.49
C GLY A 110 -1.54 4.24 14.86
N GLY A 111 -0.43 4.79 14.40
CA GLY A 111 0.03 6.17 14.61
C GLY A 111 1.23 6.51 13.72
N GLY A 112 1.24 5.95 12.51
CA GLY A 112 2.35 5.95 11.56
C GLY A 112 2.95 7.34 11.37
N TRP A 113 4.25 7.45 11.66
CA TRP A 113 5.07 8.63 11.34
C TRP A 113 4.73 9.92 12.11
N GLY A 114 4.41 9.83 13.41
CA GLY A 114 4.46 10.97 14.34
C GLY A 114 3.55 12.16 14.00
N GLY A 115 2.38 12.24 14.64
CA GLY A 115 1.61 13.47 14.86
C GLY A 115 1.02 14.23 13.66
N GLY A 116 1.44 13.97 12.42
CA GLY A 116 1.07 14.80 11.26
C GLY A 116 0.89 14.06 9.93
N TRP A 117 1.21 12.77 9.85
CA TRP A 117 1.00 11.95 8.65
C TRP A 117 -0.29 11.16 8.81
N GLY A 118 -1.31 11.48 8.01
CA GLY A 118 -2.62 10.81 8.03
C GLY A 118 -3.20 10.72 6.63
N PRO A 119 -2.71 9.82 5.76
CA PRO A 119 -3.22 9.70 4.41
C PRO A 119 -4.67 9.20 4.42
N SER A 120 -5.40 9.55 3.36
CA SER A 120 -6.74 9.02 3.12
C SER A 120 -6.67 7.56 2.70
N TRP A 121 -7.56 6.73 3.25
CA TRP A 121 -7.57 5.28 3.03
C TRP A 121 -8.82 4.82 2.30
N ARG A 122 -8.63 3.86 1.41
CA ARG A 122 -9.71 3.02 0.90
C ARG A 122 -9.27 1.57 0.84
N TYR A 123 -10.23 0.67 0.95
CA TYR A 123 -9.99 -0.76 0.86
C TYR A 123 -11.05 -1.44 0.01
N TYR A 124 -10.72 -2.63 -0.49
CA TYR A 124 -11.68 -3.48 -1.19
C TYR A 124 -12.03 -4.68 -0.31
N GLY A 125 -13.33 -4.89 -0.09
CA GLY A 125 -13.87 -6.05 0.62
C GLY A 125 -14.58 -7.01 -0.32
N ARG A 126 -14.33 -8.32 -0.16
CA ARG A 126 -14.97 -9.37 -0.95
C ARG A 126 -16.49 -9.33 -0.78
N GLY A 127 -17.21 -9.08 -1.88
CA GLY A 127 -18.69 -9.00 -1.88
C GLY A 127 -19.27 -7.59 -1.69
N PHE A 128 -18.45 -6.59 -1.33
CA PHE A 128 -18.93 -5.24 -1.02
C PHE A 128 -18.25 -4.11 -1.81
N GLY A 129 -17.17 -4.40 -2.53
CA GLY A 129 -16.51 -3.41 -3.40
C GLY A 129 -15.57 -2.46 -2.66
N TRP A 130 -15.27 -1.31 -3.28
CA TRP A 130 -14.41 -0.27 -2.71
C TRP A 130 -15.14 0.54 -1.64
N ARG A 131 -14.49 0.73 -0.49
CA ARG A 131 -14.98 1.57 0.62
C ARG A 131 -13.89 2.55 1.06
N ALA A 132 -14.29 3.79 1.34
CA ALA A 132 -13.43 4.74 2.05
C ALA A 132 -13.52 4.46 3.56
N TRP A 133 -12.46 4.77 4.29
CA TRP A 133 -12.47 4.68 5.75
C TRP A 133 -12.96 6.00 6.36
N ASP A 134 -13.93 5.94 7.27
CA ASP A 134 -14.40 7.09 8.06
C ASP A 134 -14.44 6.72 9.57
N PRO A 135 -13.96 7.59 10.49
CA PRO A 135 -13.90 7.28 11.92
C PRO A 135 -15.22 7.42 12.71
N TRP A 136 -16.29 8.00 12.14
CA TRP A 136 -17.50 8.43 12.88
C TRP A 136 -18.74 7.64 12.52
N TRP A 137 -18.80 7.19 11.27
CA TRP A 137 -19.78 6.31 10.66
C TRP A 137 -19.15 4.96 10.32
N GLY A 138 -18.19 4.53 11.16
CA GLY A 138 -17.65 3.17 11.16
C GLY A 138 -18.78 2.22 10.80
N ASP A 139 -18.59 1.51 9.69
CA ASP A 139 -19.69 0.77 9.08
C ASP A 139 -20.38 -0.14 10.14
N PRO A 140 -21.65 -0.55 9.97
CA PRO A 140 -22.42 -1.24 11.01
C PRO A 140 -21.83 -2.56 11.53
N PHE A 141 -20.64 -2.95 11.07
CA PHE A 141 -19.94 -4.18 11.38
C PHE A 141 -18.68 -3.98 12.27
N TRP A 142 -18.31 -2.74 12.65
CA TRP A 142 -17.09 -2.42 13.43
C TRP A 142 -17.24 -2.46 14.96
N GLY A 143 -17.80 -3.54 15.49
CA GLY A 143 -17.56 -3.91 16.89
C GLY A 143 -16.19 -4.59 17.02
N ASN A 144 -15.12 -3.86 17.32
CA ASN A 144 -13.78 -4.33 17.74
C ASN A 144 -13.01 -5.34 16.87
N ASN A 145 -13.57 -5.88 15.79
CA ASN A 145 -12.94 -6.92 14.99
C ASN A 145 -12.97 -6.52 13.51
N ILE A 146 -11.91 -5.84 13.05
CA ILE A 146 -11.49 -6.13 11.67
C ILE A 146 -10.97 -7.55 11.71
N ASP A 147 -11.76 -8.50 11.24
CA ASP A 147 -11.16 -9.70 10.68
C ASP A 147 -10.40 -9.23 9.44
N VAL A 148 -9.07 -8.99 9.58
CA VAL A 148 -8.15 -8.64 8.48
C VAL A 148 -8.35 -9.57 7.28
N ARG A 149 -8.90 -10.76 7.53
CA ARG A 149 -9.35 -11.78 6.57
C ARG A 149 -10.38 -11.31 5.53
N THR A 150 -11.14 -10.23 5.74
CA THR A 150 -12.15 -9.75 4.78
C THR A 150 -11.66 -8.61 3.89
N VAL A 151 -10.49 -8.04 4.18
CA VAL A 151 -9.89 -6.98 3.35
C VAL A 151 -9.00 -7.61 2.31
N ASP A 152 -9.40 -7.49 1.05
CA ASP A 152 -8.62 -8.00 -0.07
C ASP A 152 -7.58 -7.00 -0.55
N ARG A 153 -7.67 -5.70 -0.22
CA ARG A 153 -6.76 -4.70 -0.80
C ARG A 153 -6.75 -3.39 -0.06
N TYR A 154 -5.58 -2.75 0.04
CA TYR A 154 -5.41 -1.40 0.55
C TYR A 154 -4.91 -0.42 -0.52
N GLU A 155 -5.47 0.77 -0.55
CA GLU A 155 -4.99 1.93 -1.31
C GLU A 155 -4.99 3.16 -0.41
N ALA A 156 -3.88 3.89 -0.41
CA ALA A 156 -3.71 5.14 0.33
C ALA A 156 -3.40 6.29 -0.62
N SER A 157 -3.94 7.46 -0.31
CA SER A 157 -3.64 8.71 -1.02
C SER A 157 -3.36 9.87 -0.09
N ALA A 158 -2.39 10.70 -0.45
CA ALA A 158 -2.04 11.92 0.25
C ALA A 158 -1.93 13.07 -0.75
N GLU A 159 -2.50 14.21 -0.41
CA GLU A 159 -2.18 15.46 -1.08
C GLU A 159 -1.03 16.13 -0.34
N ILE A 160 -0.02 16.55 -1.09
CA ILE A 160 1.18 17.18 -0.54
C ILE A 160 1.44 18.51 -1.24
N VAL A 161 1.94 19.46 -0.48
CA VAL A 161 2.45 20.74 -0.99
C VAL A 161 3.95 20.81 -0.73
N MET A 162 4.72 21.07 -1.78
CA MET A 162 6.18 21.08 -1.74
C MET A 162 6.71 22.48 -1.47
N ARG A 163 7.79 22.55 -0.69
CA ARG A 163 8.39 23.80 -0.23
C ARG A 163 9.91 23.67 -0.14
N LYS A 164 10.61 24.80 -0.24
CA LYS A 164 12.07 24.89 -0.09
C LYS A 164 12.43 25.33 1.32
N GLY A 165 13.64 24.98 1.76
CA GLY A 165 14.19 25.32 3.05
C GLY A 165 13.91 24.28 4.13
N THR A 166 13.92 24.72 5.39
CA THR A 166 13.64 23.84 6.54
C THR A 166 12.22 24.11 7.02
N PRO A 167 11.41 23.07 7.28
CA PRO A 167 10.08 23.26 7.83
C PRO A 167 10.13 23.94 9.20
N ALA A 168 9.10 24.71 9.53
CA ALA A 168 8.96 25.31 10.85
C ALA A 168 8.84 24.19 11.90
N LYS A 169 9.46 24.37 13.07
CA LYS A 169 9.55 23.30 14.10
C LYS A 169 8.19 22.91 14.70
N ASP A 170 7.21 23.79 14.58
CA ASP A 170 5.83 23.65 15.03
C ASP A 170 4.90 23.08 13.95
N GLU A 171 5.33 23.00 12.69
CA GLU A 171 4.55 22.40 11.60
C GLU A 171 4.69 20.88 11.63
N VAL A 172 3.86 20.23 12.45
CA VAL A 172 3.87 18.77 12.66
C VAL A 172 3.58 17.99 11.38
N ARG A 173 2.88 18.60 10.40
CA ARG A 173 2.54 17.96 9.12
C ARG A 173 3.58 18.19 8.03
N ALA A 174 4.71 18.82 8.36
CA ALA A 174 5.82 18.99 7.45
C ALA A 174 6.86 17.87 7.62
N PHE A 175 7.28 17.32 6.49
CA PHE A 175 8.22 16.20 6.42
C PHE A 175 9.41 16.59 5.56
N ASN A 176 10.60 16.57 6.16
CA ASN A 176 11.84 16.73 5.42
C ASN A 176 12.02 15.54 4.48
N ALA A 177 12.14 15.82 3.18
CA ALA A 177 12.15 14.77 2.16
C ALA A 177 13.43 13.93 2.19
N ARG A 178 14.57 14.51 2.60
CA ARG A 178 15.83 13.76 2.77
C ARG A 178 15.74 12.84 3.98
N ASP A 179 15.31 13.37 5.13
CA ASP A 179 15.18 12.57 6.36
C ASP A 179 14.21 11.40 6.19
N VAL A 180 13.08 11.63 5.51
CA VAL A 180 12.14 10.55 5.17
C VAL A 180 12.82 9.55 4.23
N SER A 181 13.48 9.99 3.17
CA SER A 181 14.16 9.07 2.25
C SER A 181 15.22 8.22 2.95
N ASP A 182 15.97 8.79 3.88
CA ASP A 182 17.05 8.12 4.60
C ASP A 182 16.52 7.12 5.64
N ARG A 183 15.42 7.44 6.33
CA ARG A 183 14.81 6.55 7.34
C ARG A 183 13.93 5.48 6.72
N ILE A 184 13.19 5.81 5.67
CA ILE A 184 12.21 4.89 5.06
C ILE A 184 12.85 4.07 3.95
N GLY A 185 13.71 4.67 3.14
CA GLY A 185 14.31 4.04 1.97
C GLY A 185 14.88 2.65 2.23
N PRO A 186 15.63 2.41 3.33
CA PRO A 186 16.15 1.07 3.66
C PRO A 186 15.09 -0.01 3.91
N THR A 187 13.86 0.39 4.25
CA THR A 187 12.73 -0.52 4.54
C THR A 187 11.87 -0.81 3.30
N VAL A 188 12.17 -0.17 2.17
CA VAL A 188 11.39 -0.27 0.93
C VAL A 188 11.87 -1.43 0.07
N VAL A 189 10.97 -2.35 -0.27
CA VAL A 189 11.28 -3.50 -1.13
C VAL A 189 11.15 -3.12 -2.60
N MET A 190 12.29 -3.02 -3.27
CA MET A 190 12.37 -2.75 -4.72
C MET A 190 12.07 -4.01 -5.56
N PRO A 191 11.62 -3.86 -6.81
CA PRO A 191 11.49 -4.99 -7.74
C PRO A 191 12.86 -5.63 -8.01
N LYS A 192 12.90 -6.95 -8.14
CA LYS A 192 14.10 -7.65 -8.63
C LYS A 192 14.26 -7.39 -10.12
N SER A 193 15.45 -6.95 -10.53
CA SER A 193 15.86 -6.78 -11.93
C SER A 193 16.10 -8.10 -12.62
#